data_AF-A0A086KQ69-F1
#
_entry.id   AF-A0A086KQ69-F1
#
_cell.length_a   1.000
_cell.length_b   1.000
_cell.length_c   1.000
_cell.angle_alpha   90.00
_cell.angle_beta   90.00
_cell.angle_gamma   90.00
#
_symmetry.space_group_name_H-M   'P 1'
#
loop_
_entity.id
_entity.type
_entity.pdbx_description
1 polymer ?
#
loop_
_entity_poly.entity_id
_entity_poly.type
_entity_poly.pdbx_seq_one_letter_code
_entity_poly.pdbx_strand_id
1 'polypeptide(L)'
;QYLIGNPDNGYHGAHARYRPQDWTFTACRQKLRLAREKALTYDEICDHFKPVLHHFFLEHFPSADVWYEKRQRYRRTLAVSSMVSYIIGLGDRHTNNILLDVASGDLIHIDFGVVFEQGKLLAIPELVPFRLTRDLVDGLGCLGVAGCFKRDCETTMEVLRRVSPLVVSIVEVLLFDPLYRWCLDPRRILQDSDKSLALSPSSRPGNGPKKGEQKRGRDGGGRGRGKRTSVSTLLFAEQKGRKRGRHEAIPEAIPSSSAHHENGAAGAAEETRDHENSVDDVKRKLVDSEMPIVEDILTKAEGNMNAKLAVLTVRRKLEGYEEGEIAQLSVNAHVARLVNAAQDRTALAQMFVGWAPWV
;
A
#
# COMPACT_ATOMS: atom_id res chain seq x y z
N GLN A 1 10.55 -9.18 6.69
CA GLN A 1 11.95 -9.20 7.16
C GLN A 1 12.63 -10.56 6.99
N TYR A 2 11.99 -11.70 7.29
CA TYR A 2 12.62 -13.03 7.16
C TYR A 2 13.20 -13.33 5.75
N LEU A 3 12.44 -13.12 4.68
CA LEU A 3 12.87 -13.48 3.32
C LEU A 3 14.03 -12.61 2.78
N ILE A 4 13.85 -11.29 2.82
CA ILE A 4 14.78 -10.32 2.19
C ILE A 4 15.89 -9.88 3.15
N GLY A 5 15.63 -9.87 4.46
CA GLY A 5 16.52 -9.35 5.49
C GLY A 5 16.46 -7.83 5.64
N ASN A 6 17.37 -7.29 6.46
CA ASN A 6 17.64 -5.86 6.55
C ASN A 6 19.16 -5.65 6.45
N PRO A 7 19.67 -5.13 5.32
CA PRO A 7 21.10 -4.93 5.12
C PRO A 7 21.70 -3.92 6.09
N ASP A 8 20.93 -2.92 6.56
CA ASP A 8 21.42 -1.86 7.44
C ASP A 8 21.81 -2.38 8.84
N ASN A 9 21.19 -3.48 9.26
CA ASN A 9 21.46 -4.13 10.55
C ASN A 9 22.34 -5.39 10.40
N GLY A 10 22.89 -5.65 9.21
CA GLY A 10 23.68 -6.87 8.93
C GLY A 10 22.86 -8.18 8.99
N TYR A 11 21.53 -8.10 8.98
CA TYR A 11 20.67 -9.29 9.03
C TYR A 11 20.37 -9.78 7.62
N HIS A 12 21.04 -10.87 7.23
CA HIS A 12 20.82 -11.53 5.94
C HIS A 12 19.50 -12.32 5.94
N GLY A 13 18.63 -12.01 4.98
CA GLY A 13 17.37 -12.74 4.79
C GLY A 13 17.58 -14.18 4.32
N ALA A 14 16.53 -14.99 4.40
CA ALA A 14 16.54 -16.40 3.98
C ALA A 14 17.08 -16.59 2.56
N HIS A 15 16.75 -15.70 1.62
CA HIS A 15 17.28 -15.75 0.25
C HIS A 15 18.81 -15.68 0.22
N ALA A 16 19.41 -14.74 0.96
CA ALA A 16 20.86 -14.62 1.05
C ALA A 16 21.52 -15.77 1.84
N ARG A 17 20.83 -16.34 2.83
CA ARG A 17 21.34 -17.44 3.66
C ARG A 17 21.35 -18.78 2.92
N TYR A 18 20.27 -19.13 2.23
CA TYR A 18 20.09 -20.43 1.58
C TYR A 18 20.51 -20.45 0.11
N ARG A 19 20.54 -19.28 -0.54
CA ARG A 19 20.88 -19.14 -1.96
C ARG A 19 21.86 -17.96 -2.17
N PRO A 20 23.07 -17.98 -1.60
CA PRO A 20 24.04 -16.90 -1.76
C PRO A 20 24.51 -16.68 -3.21
N GLN A 21 24.35 -17.68 -4.08
CA GLN A 21 24.69 -17.65 -5.51
C GLN A 21 23.61 -17.01 -6.38
N ASP A 22 22.37 -16.93 -5.89
CA ASP A 22 21.26 -16.32 -6.62
C ASP A 22 21.44 -14.79 -6.64
N TRP A 23 20.70 -14.11 -7.53
CA TRP A 23 20.74 -12.66 -7.56
C TRP A 23 20.19 -12.05 -6.27
N THR A 24 20.76 -10.92 -5.84
CA THR A 24 20.27 -10.24 -4.65
C THR A 24 18.92 -9.55 -4.92
N PHE A 25 18.10 -9.40 -3.88
CA PHE A 25 16.83 -8.70 -3.97
C PHE A 25 16.95 -7.30 -4.60
N THR A 26 18.00 -6.56 -4.22
CA THR A 26 18.28 -5.21 -4.75
C THR A 26 18.64 -5.26 -6.24
N ALA A 27 19.41 -6.26 -6.67
CA ALA A 27 19.77 -6.44 -8.08
C ALA A 27 18.53 -6.79 -8.92
N CYS A 28 17.68 -7.73 -8.47
CA CYS A 28 16.41 -8.06 -9.13
C CYS A 28 15.49 -6.84 -9.26
N ARG A 29 15.37 -6.06 -8.18
CA ARG A 29 14.59 -4.82 -8.17
C ARG A 29 15.09 -3.80 -9.19
N GLN A 30 16.40 -3.59 -9.27
CA GLN A 30 16.99 -2.67 -10.24
C GLN A 30 16.81 -3.15 -11.67
N LYS A 31 17.02 -4.45 -11.93
CA LYS A 31 16.79 -5.06 -13.24
C LYS A 31 15.37 -4.87 -13.73
N LEU A 32 14.36 -5.24 -12.92
CA LEU A 32 12.96 -5.08 -13.33
C LEU A 32 12.57 -3.61 -13.50
N ARG A 33 13.12 -2.70 -12.69
CA ARG A 33 12.86 -1.27 -12.79
C ARG A 33 13.36 -0.66 -14.10
N LEU A 34 14.53 -1.09 -14.58
CA LEU A 34 15.15 -0.57 -15.79
C LEU A 34 14.74 -1.35 -17.06
N ALA A 35 13.98 -2.43 -16.90
CA ALA A 35 13.59 -3.30 -17.99
C ALA A 35 12.67 -2.58 -18.97
N ARG A 36 13.05 -2.60 -20.25
CA ARG A 36 12.16 -2.19 -21.36
C ARG A 36 11.11 -3.26 -21.63
N GLU A 37 11.52 -4.53 -21.64
CA GLU A 37 10.67 -5.70 -21.83
C GLU A 37 10.48 -6.43 -20.50
N LYS A 38 9.56 -5.92 -19.68
CA LYS A 38 9.38 -6.38 -18.30
C LYS A 38 9.09 -7.88 -18.17
N ALA A 39 8.29 -8.46 -19.08
CA ALA A 39 7.92 -9.88 -19.02
C ALA A 39 9.14 -10.80 -19.14
N LEU A 40 10.01 -10.59 -20.14
CA LEU A 40 11.23 -11.38 -20.32
C LEU A 40 12.20 -11.19 -19.15
N THR A 41 12.38 -9.95 -18.68
CA THR A 41 13.23 -9.69 -17.51
C THR A 41 12.68 -10.33 -16.24
N TYR A 42 11.36 -10.39 -16.08
CA TYR A 42 10.73 -11.07 -14.95
C TYR A 42 10.99 -12.58 -14.98
N ASP A 43 10.89 -13.22 -16.14
CA ASP A 43 11.24 -14.63 -16.31
C ASP A 43 12.72 -14.89 -16.01
N GLU A 44 13.63 -14.04 -16.52
CA GLU A 44 15.06 -14.10 -16.25
C GLU A 44 15.36 -13.97 -14.75
N ILE A 45 14.68 -13.05 -14.05
CA ILE A 45 14.78 -12.91 -12.59
C ILE A 45 14.28 -14.17 -11.90
N CYS A 46 13.16 -14.74 -12.34
CA CYS A 46 12.63 -15.97 -11.75
C CYS A 46 13.57 -17.18 -11.93
N ASP A 47 14.38 -17.17 -12.99
CA ASP A 47 15.41 -18.17 -13.23
C ASP A 47 16.60 -18.05 -12.28
N HIS A 48 16.97 -16.83 -11.89
CA HIS A 48 18.13 -16.54 -11.03
C HIS A 48 17.78 -16.22 -9.57
N PHE A 49 16.50 -16.26 -9.20
CA PHE A 49 16.00 -16.02 -7.85
C PHE A 49 14.97 -17.11 -7.50
N LYS A 50 15.37 -18.13 -6.75
CA LYS A 50 14.50 -19.26 -6.39
C LYS A 50 13.80 -19.04 -5.05
N PRO A 51 12.55 -19.51 -4.89
CA PRO A 51 11.82 -19.33 -3.64
C PRO A 51 12.44 -20.16 -2.51
N VAL A 52 12.32 -19.66 -1.28
CA VAL A 52 12.95 -20.23 -0.08
C VAL A 52 12.03 -20.23 1.15
N LEU A 53 10.75 -19.86 1.00
CA LEU A 53 9.85 -19.73 2.14
C LEU A 53 9.61 -21.05 2.89
N HIS A 54 9.72 -22.21 2.24
CA HIS A 54 9.58 -23.50 2.92
C HIS A 54 10.57 -23.66 4.09
N HIS A 55 11.76 -23.03 4.02
CA HIS A 55 12.74 -23.03 5.11
C HIS A 55 12.21 -22.34 6.37
N PHE A 56 11.27 -21.39 6.25
CA PHE A 56 10.63 -20.77 7.41
C PHE A 56 10.01 -21.84 8.32
N PHE A 57 9.25 -22.76 7.73
CA PHE A 57 8.58 -23.81 8.49
C PHE A 57 9.57 -24.82 9.06
N LEU A 58 10.64 -25.15 8.33
CA LEU A 58 11.66 -26.10 8.78
C LEU A 58 12.51 -25.54 9.94
N GLU A 59 12.84 -24.25 9.91
CA GLU A 59 13.62 -23.58 10.97
C GLU A 59 12.83 -23.42 12.26
N HIS A 60 11.57 -22.99 12.18
CA HIS A 60 10.78 -22.62 13.35
C HIS A 60 10.03 -23.80 13.96
N PHE A 61 9.78 -24.85 13.18
CA PHE A 61 9.01 -26.02 13.62
C PHE A 61 9.80 -27.32 13.31
N PRO A 62 10.81 -27.68 14.13
CA PRO A 62 11.65 -28.84 13.84
C PRO A 62 10.95 -30.19 14.08
N SER A 63 9.90 -30.22 14.92
CA SER A 63 9.11 -31.44 15.14
C SER A 63 8.14 -31.67 13.98
N ALA A 64 8.11 -32.88 13.41
CA ALA A 64 7.38 -33.16 12.17
C ALA A 64 5.85 -32.99 12.29
N ASP A 65 5.28 -33.36 13.44
CA ASP A 65 3.87 -33.16 13.77
C ASP A 65 3.51 -31.67 13.85
N VAL A 66 4.31 -30.89 14.58
CA VAL A 66 4.14 -29.43 14.72
C VAL A 66 4.34 -28.75 13.36
N TRP A 67 5.40 -29.08 12.63
CA TRP A 67 5.64 -28.57 11.28
C TRP A 67 4.44 -28.79 10.36
N TYR A 68 3.91 -30.01 10.35
CA TYR A 68 2.77 -30.36 9.53
C TYR A 68 1.56 -29.52 9.93
N GLU A 69 1.24 -29.44 11.22
CA GLU A 69 0.14 -28.63 11.75
C GLU A 69 0.26 -27.15 11.35
N LYS A 70 1.42 -26.54 11.59
CA LYS A 70 1.68 -25.12 11.33
C LYS A 70 1.64 -24.80 9.83
N ARG A 71 2.12 -25.70 8.98
CA ARG A 71 2.00 -25.53 7.52
C ARG A 71 0.55 -25.66 7.05
N GLN A 72 -0.28 -26.51 7.67
CA GLN A 72 -1.72 -26.54 7.36
C GLN A 72 -2.42 -25.23 7.76
N ARG A 73 -2.03 -24.64 8.89
CA ARG A 73 -2.52 -23.33 9.33
C ARG A 73 -2.14 -22.21 8.35
N TYR A 74 -0.88 -22.16 7.94
CA TYR A 74 -0.40 -21.26 6.89
C TYR A 74 -1.24 -21.38 5.60
N ARG A 75 -1.40 -22.61 5.10
CA ARG A 75 -2.17 -22.87 3.87
C ARG A 75 -3.60 -22.38 3.97
N ARG A 76 -4.30 -22.69 5.07
CA ARG A 76 -5.69 -22.30 5.30
C ARG A 76 -5.84 -20.79 5.41
N THR A 77 -4.96 -20.14 6.16
CA THR A 77 -4.99 -18.67 6.32
C THR A 77 -4.65 -17.96 5.02
N LEU A 78 -3.68 -18.44 4.25
CA LEU A 78 -3.41 -17.93 2.89
C LEU A 78 -4.64 -18.07 2.00
N ALA A 79 -5.28 -19.24 1.94
CA ALA A 79 -6.47 -19.47 1.11
C ALA A 79 -7.63 -18.54 1.49
N VAL A 80 -7.91 -18.42 2.80
CA VAL A 80 -8.97 -17.54 3.31
C VAL A 80 -8.67 -16.09 2.97
N SER A 81 -7.46 -15.61 3.28
CA SER A 81 -7.04 -14.23 3.00
C SER A 81 -7.06 -13.93 1.51
N SER A 82 -6.65 -14.85 0.62
CA SER A 82 -6.71 -14.65 -0.83
C SER A 82 -8.14 -14.47 -1.33
N MET A 83 -9.08 -15.34 -0.93
CA MET A 83 -10.47 -15.24 -1.37
C MET A 83 -11.17 -14.00 -0.80
N VAL A 84 -10.96 -13.68 0.48
CA VAL A 84 -11.52 -12.47 1.09
C VAL A 84 -10.95 -11.20 0.46
N SER A 85 -9.63 -11.17 0.20
CA SER A 85 -8.97 -10.04 -0.47
C SER A 85 -9.57 -9.78 -1.84
N TYR A 86 -9.81 -10.84 -2.62
CA TYR A 86 -10.48 -10.71 -3.92
C TYR A 86 -11.90 -10.17 -3.80
N ILE A 87 -12.73 -10.73 -2.90
CA ILE A 87 -14.14 -10.31 -2.76
C ILE A 87 -14.22 -8.82 -2.38
N ILE A 88 -13.42 -8.38 -1.41
CA ILE A 88 -13.43 -6.99 -0.92
C ILE A 88 -12.64 -6.04 -1.84
N GLY A 89 -11.77 -6.56 -2.71
CA GLY A 89 -10.90 -5.75 -3.54
C GLY A 89 -9.76 -5.09 -2.77
N LEU A 90 -9.16 -5.83 -1.84
CA LEU A 90 -8.03 -5.38 -1.03
C LEU A 90 -6.76 -5.26 -1.90
N GLY A 91 -6.24 -4.04 -2.01
CA GLY A 91 -5.01 -3.72 -2.73
C GLY A 91 -3.82 -3.39 -1.82
N ASP A 92 -2.72 -2.93 -2.40
CA ASP A 92 -1.46 -2.60 -1.72
C ASP A 92 -0.88 -3.79 -0.93
N ARG A 93 -0.94 -4.99 -1.53
CA ARG A 93 -0.51 -6.26 -0.89
C ARG A 93 0.97 -6.55 -1.14
N HIS A 94 1.82 -5.57 -0.87
CA HIS A 94 3.27 -5.74 -0.92
C HIS A 94 3.81 -6.51 0.31
N THR A 95 5.07 -6.95 0.26
CA THR A 95 5.68 -7.83 1.29
C THR A 95 5.69 -7.29 2.72
N ASN A 96 5.57 -5.97 2.94
CA ASN A 96 5.48 -5.40 4.28
C ASN A 96 4.06 -5.43 4.89
N ASN A 97 3.03 -5.67 4.08
CA ASN A 97 1.63 -5.70 4.52
C ASN A 97 1.11 -7.14 4.76
N ILE A 98 2.02 -8.12 4.68
CA ILE A 98 1.74 -9.53 4.93
C ILE A 98 2.77 -10.04 5.92
N LEU A 99 2.27 -10.47 7.07
CA LEU A 99 3.05 -11.00 8.17
C LEU A 99 2.85 -12.52 8.25
N LEU A 100 3.87 -13.21 8.76
CA LEU A 100 3.79 -14.60 9.15
C LEU A 100 4.00 -14.66 10.65
N ASP A 101 3.01 -15.19 11.37
CA ASP A 101 3.16 -15.41 12.80
C ASP A 101 3.99 -16.66 13.06
N VAL A 102 5.09 -16.50 13.79
CA VAL A 102 6.02 -17.59 14.13
C VAL A 102 5.40 -18.56 15.12
N ALA A 103 4.49 -18.10 16.00
CA ALA A 103 3.89 -18.98 16.99
C ALA A 103 2.79 -19.88 16.40
N SER A 104 1.89 -19.29 15.61
CA SER A 104 0.76 -20.02 15.02
C SER A 104 1.04 -20.60 13.64
N GLY A 105 1.99 -20.04 12.87
CA GLY A 105 2.18 -20.35 11.46
C GLY A 105 1.15 -19.66 10.54
N ASP A 106 0.30 -18.78 11.08
CA ASP A 106 -0.74 -18.09 10.31
C ASP A 106 -0.16 -16.96 9.44
N LEU A 107 -0.75 -16.76 8.26
CA LEU A 107 -0.52 -15.58 7.44
C LEU A 107 -1.53 -14.49 7.81
N ILE A 108 -1.04 -13.29 8.07
CA ILE A 108 -1.81 -12.16 8.59
C ILE A 108 -1.63 -10.96 7.68
N HIS A 109 -2.72 -10.39 7.19
CA HIS A 109 -2.70 -9.11 6.48
C HIS A 109 -2.78 -7.96 7.48
N ILE A 110 -2.01 -6.90 7.23
CA ILE A 110 -2.08 -5.65 7.97
C ILE A 110 -2.28 -4.48 7.00
N ASP A 111 -2.65 -3.32 7.54
CA ASP A 111 -2.92 -2.09 6.78
C ASP A 111 -3.97 -2.28 5.67
N PHE A 112 -5.24 -2.05 5.97
CA PHE A 112 -6.34 -2.20 5.01
C PHE A 112 -6.72 -0.87 4.34
N GLY A 113 -5.77 0.04 4.20
CA GLY A 113 -6.01 1.39 3.70
C GLY A 113 -6.34 1.52 2.21
N VAL A 114 -6.28 0.43 1.43
CA VAL A 114 -6.61 0.38 0.00
C VAL A 114 -7.54 -0.81 -0.23
N VAL A 115 -8.84 -0.55 -0.36
CA VAL A 115 -9.89 -1.59 -0.52
C VAL A 115 -10.86 -1.19 -1.63
N PHE A 116 -11.80 -2.07 -1.97
CA PHE A 116 -12.83 -1.82 -2.98
C PHE A 116 -12.27 -1.45 -4.36
N GLU A 117 -11.29 -2.22 -4.83
CA GLU A 117 -10.65 -2.06 -6.14
C GLU A 117 -9.81 -0.79 -6.33
N GLN A 118 -9.63 0.02 -5.28
CA GLN A 118 -8.78 1.21 -5.35
C GLN A 118 -7.34 0.90 -5.78
N GLY A 119 -6.84 -0.33 -5.56
CA GLY A 119 -5.53 -0.76 -6.07
C GLY A 119 -5.36 -0.66 -7.60
N LYS A 120 -6.46 -0.70 -8.36
CA LYS A 120 -6.47 -0.50 -9.83
C LYS A 120 -6.33 0.96 -10.25
N LEU A 121 -6.55 1.89 -9.32
CA LEU A 121 -6.52 3.34 -9.55
C LEU A 121 -5.17 3.95 -9.14
N LEU A 122 -4.23 3.14 -8.64
CA LEU A 122 -2.86 3.58 -8.35
C LEU A 122 -2.11 3.96 -9.64
N ALA A 123 -1.08 4.79 -9.51
CA ALA A 123 -0.26 5.22 -10.65
C ALA A 123 0.34 4.05 -11.44
N ILE A 124 0.67 2.96 -10.75
CA ILE A 124 0.92 1.65 -11.35
C ILE A 124 -0.14 0.70 -10.77
N PRO A 125 -1.12 0.25 -11.57
CA PRO A 125 -2.23 -0.55 -11.07
C PRO A 125 -1.77 -1.93 -10.58
N GLU A 126 -2.42 -2.44 -9.54
CA GLU A 126 -2.30 -3.86 -9.18
C GLU A 126 -3.17 -4.71 -10.12
N LEU A 127 -2.51 -5.57 -10.91
CA LEU A 127 -3.16 -6.33 -12.00
C LEU A 127 -3.55 -7.76 -11.61
N VAL A 128 -3.13 -8.23 -10.44
CA VAL A 128 -3.44 -9.57 -9.92
C VAL A 128 -4.55 -9.50 -8.86
N PRO A 129 -5.45 -10.50 -8.77
CA PRO A 129 -6.60 -10.45 -7.85
C PRO A 129 -6.21 -10.52 -6.36
N PHE A 130 -5.05 -11.10 -6.05
CA PHE A 130 -4.44 -11.16 -4.73
C PHE A 130 -2.98 -11.58 -4.86
N ARG A 131 -2.20 -11.42 -3.79
CA ARG A 131 -0.81 -11.86 -3.77
C ARG A 131 -0.71 -13.39 -3.66
N LEU A 132 -0.17 -14.04 -4.68
CA LEU A 132 0.18 -15.47 -4.69
C LEU A 132 1.49 -15.69 -5.45
N THR A 133 2.56 -15.08 -4.94
CA THR A 133 3.91 -15.14 -5.53
C THR A 133 4.60 -16.47 -5.27
N ARG A 134 5.79 -16.65 -5.87
CA ARG A 134 6.52 -17.92 -5.86
C ARG A 134 6.97 -18.34 -4.45
N ASP A 135 7.37 -17.41 -3.58
CA ASP A 135 7.67 -17.74 -2.19
C ASP A 135 6.41 -18.20 -1.45
N LEU A 136 5.25 -17.56 -1.66
CA LEU A 136 4.01 -18.01 -1.01
C LEU A 136 3.59 -19.41 -1.48
N VAL A 137 3.74 -19.71 -2.77
CA VAL A 137 3.45 -21.04 -3.31
C VAL A 137 4.44 -22.08 -2.77
N ASP A 138 5.72 -21.73 -2.63
CA ASP A 138 6.74 -22.61 -2.04
C ASP A 138 6.43 -23.01 -0.59
N GLY A 139 5.89 -22.08 0.20
CA GLY A 139 5.40 -22.35 1.56
C GLY A 139 4.29 -23.41 1.65
N LEU A 140 3.55 -23.66 0.55
CA LEU A 140 2.51 -24.69 0.49
C LEU A 140 3.08 -26.12 0.41
N GLY A 141 4.36 -26.25 0.08
CA GLY A 141 5.04 -27.54 -0.12
C GLY A 141 4.98 -28.04 -1.57
N CYS A 142 5.34 -29.31 -1.76
CA CYS A 142 5.61 -29.88 -3.08
C CYS A 142 4.42 -29.87 -4.07
N LEU A 143 3.18 -29.89 -3.57
CA LEU A 143 1.99 -29.84 -4.43
C LEU A 143 1.58 -28.41 -4.80
N GLY A 144 2.18 -27.39 -4.17
CA GLY A 144 1.86 -25.98 -4.40
C GLY A 144 0.35 -25.71 -4.36
N VAL A 145 -0.12 -24.97 -5.38
CA VAL A 145 -1.53 -24.62 -5.54
C VAL A 145 -2.44 -25.78 -5.94
N ALA A 146 -1.88 -26.83 -6.58
CA ALA A 146 -2.62 -27.99 -7.02
C ALA A 146 -2.98 -28.94 -5.87
N GLY A 147 -2.35 -28.75 -4.70
CA GLY A 147 -2.68 -29.49 -3.47
C GLY A 147 -3.95 -28.97 -2.79
N CYS A 148 -4.00 -29.12 -1.47
CA CYS A 148 -5.17 -28.74 -0.67
C CYS A 148 -5.46 -27.22 -0.66
N PHE A 149 -4.53 -26.38 -1.12
CA PHE A 149 -4.74 -24.92 -1.20
C PHE A 149 -5.96 -24.57 -2.06
N LYS A 150 -6.07 -25.15 -3.27
CA LYS A 150 -7.22 -24.93 -4.15
C LYS A 150 -8.54 -25.32 -3.48
N ARG A 151 -8.57 -26.46 -2.78
CA ARG A 151 -9.75 -26.93 -2.05
C ARG A 151 -10.14 -26.02 -0.89
N ASP A 152 -9.15 -25.51 -0.16
CA ASP A 152 -9.38 -24.54 0.92
C ASP A 152 -9.95 -23.21 0.35
N CYS A 153 -9.50 -22.77 -0.83
CA CYS A 153 -10.06 -21.62 -1.55
C CYS A 153 -11.51 -21.87 -2.01
N GLU A 154 -11.80 -23.04 -2.61
CA GLU A 154 -13.16 -23.44 -3.02
C GLU A 154 -14.12 -23.43 -1.83
N THR A 155 -13.73 -24.08 -0.72
CA THR A 155 -14.52 -24.10 0.52
C THR A 155 -14.77 -22.69 1.05
N THR A 156 -13.74 -21.83 1.04
CA THR A 156 -13.89 -20.43 1.49
C THR A 156 -14.86 -19.67 0.59
N MET A 157 -14.72 -19.79 -0.73
CA MET A 157 -15.59 -19.13 -1.70
C MET A 157 -17.04 -19.61 -1.55
N GLU A 158 -17.28 -20.91 -1.39
CA GLU A 158 -18.62 -21.47 -1.11
C GLU A 158 -19.25 -20.82 0.13
N VAL A 159 -18.49 -20.72 1.22
CA VAL A 159 -18.98 -20.08 2.45
C VAL A 159 -19.30 -18.61 2.21
N LEU A 160 -18.39 -17.85 1.59
CA LEU A 160 -18.58 -16.43 1.28
C LEU A 160 -19.83 -16.20 0.41
N ARG A 161 -20.03 -17.00 -0.64
CA ARG A 161 -21.22 -16.92 -1.50
C ARG A 161 -22.51 -17.27 -0.74
N ARG A 162 -22.46 -18.30 0.12
CA ARG A 162 -23.61 -18.70 0.96
C ARG A 162 -24.02 -17.62 1.96
N VAL A 163 -23.05 -16.92 2.55
CA VAL A 163 -23.30 -15.83 3.51
C VAL A 163 -23.25 -14.44 2.85
N SER A 164 -23.41 -14.38 1.51
CA SER A 164 -23.30 -13.14 0.76
C SER A 164 -24.22 -12.01 1.23
N PRO A 165 -25.47 -12.23 1.71
CA PRO A 165 -26.30 -11.13 2.21
C PRO A 165 -25.65 -10.43 3.41
N LEU A 166 -25.02 -11.19 4.32
CA LEU A 166 -24.34 -10.63 5.48
C LEU A 166 -23.11 -9.82 5.08
N VAL A 167 -22.29 -10.34 4.15
CA VAL A 167 -21.09 -9.63 3.66
C VAL A 167 -21.50 -8.32 2.97
N VAL A 168 -22.51 -8.38 2.10
CA VAL A 168 -23.03 -7.19 1.40
C VAL A 168 -23.57 -6.18 2.40
N SER A 169 -24.34 -6.59 3.41
CA SER A 169 -24.84 -5.68 4.45
C SER A 169 -23.71 -4.98 5.23
N ILE A 170 -22.63 -5.69 5.56
CA ILE A 170 -21.47 -5.07 6.22
C ILE A 170 -20.83 -3.99 5.33
N VAL A 171 -20.68 -4.25 4.03
CA VAL A 171 -20.13 -3.24 3.10
C VAL A 171 -21.12 -2.10 2.88
N GLU A 172 -22.42 -2.37 2.84
CA GLU A 172 -23.47 -1.35 2.73
C GLU A 172 -23.46 -0.39 3.92
N VAL A 173 -23.17 -0.87 5.14
CA VAL A 173 -23.02 0.01 6.31
C VAL A 173 -21.91 1.05 6.10
N LEU A 174 -20.82 0.69 5.43
CA LEU A 174 -19.71 1.62 5.14
C LEU A 174 -20.14 2.75 4.19
N LEU A 175 -21.18 2.56 3.37
CA LEU A 175 -21.71 3.63 2.50
C LEU A 175 -22.20 4.84 3.31
N PHE A 176 -22.63 4.58 4.55
CA PHE A 176 -23.21 5.59 5.43
C PHE A 176 -22.20 6.14 6.44
N ASP A 177 -20.94 5.71 6.40
CA ASP A 177 -19.89 6.27 7.24
C ASP A 177 -19.40 7.61 6.62
N PRO A 178 -19.71 8.77 7.24
CA PRO A 178 -19.32 10.07 6.70
C PRO A 178 -17.81 10.31 6.73
N LEU A 179 -17.05 9.52 7.49
CA LEU A 179 -15.60 9.65 7.61
C LEU A 179 -14.85 8.74 6.63
N TYR A 180 -15.53 7.77 6.03
CA TYR A 180 -14.90 6.87 5.07
C TYR A 180 -14.65 7.58 3.73
N ARG A 181 -13.41 7.48 3.23
CA ARG A 181 -13.01 8.06 1.95
C ARG A 181 -13.10 7.02 0.83
N TRP A 182 -14.10 7.19 -0.03
CA TRP A 182 -14.33 6.32 -1.19
C TRP A 182 -13.42 6.62 -2.39
N CYS A 183 -12.71 7.75 -2.35
CA CYS A 183 -11.69 8.12 -3.34
C CYS A 183 -10.29 7.95 -2.73
N LEU A 184 -9.32 7.56 -3.55
CA LEU A 184 -7.91 7.57 -3.15
C LEU A 184 -7.44 8.99 -2.87
N ASP A 185 -6.64 9.16 -1.82
CA ASP A 185 -6.00 10.44 -1.53
C ASP A 185 -5.03 10.80 -2.68
N PRO A 186 -5.16 11.98 -3.31
CA PRO A 186 -4.26 12.42 -4.37
C PRO A 186 -2.78 12.36 -3.96
N ARG A 187 -2.46 12.56 -2.67
CA ARG A 187 -1.08 12.43 -2.16
C ARG A 187 -0.56 11.00 -2.24
N ARG A 188 -1.42 9.99 -2.10
CA ARG A 188 -1.02 8.58 -2.26
C ARG A 188 -0.79 8.27 -3.74
N ILE A 189 -1.66 8.75 -4.62
CA ILE A 189 -1.48 8.65 -6.08
C ILE A 189 -0.14 9.30 -6.50
N LEU A 190 0.16 10.48 -5.95
CA LEU A 190 1.39 11.22 -6.25
C LEU A 190 2.65 10.60 -5.64
N GLN A 191 2.61 10.12 -4.38
CA GLN A 191 3.75 9.41 -3.77
C GLN A 191 4.12 8.13 -4.53
N ASP A 192 3.13 7.44 -5.11
CA ASP A 192 3.39 6.28 -5.97
C ASP A 192 3.89 6.69 -7.35
N SER A 193 3.47 7.86 -7.85
CA SER A 193 4.05 8.45 -9.05
C SER A 193 5.49 8.95 -8.85
N ASP A 194 5.91 9.45 -7.69
CA ASP A 194 7.32 9.80 -7.45
C ASP A 194 8.21 8.54 -7.32
N LYS A 195 7.65 7.44 -6.78
CA LYS A 195 8.30 6.12 -6.83
C LYS A 195 8.46 5.61 -8.26
N SER A 196 7.60 6.03 -9.20
CA SER A 196 7.72 5.73 -10.63
C SER A 196 8.61 6.75 -11.35
N LEU A 197 8.46 8.07 -11.16
CA LEU A 197 9.07 9.19 -11.90
C LEU A 197 10.59 9.35 -11.76
N ALA A 198 11.24 8.65 -10.82
CA ALA A 198 12.69 8.43 -10.90
C ALA A 198 13.06 7.44 -12.04
N LEU A 199 12.44 7.63 -13.20
CA LEU A 199 12.44 6.84 -14.44
C LEU A 199 13.11 7.59 -15.62
N SER A 200 13.80 8.70 -15.39
CA SER A 200 14.63 9.32 -16.44
C SER A 200 16.12 9.31 -16.06
N PRO A 201 17.01 8.74 -16.89
CA PRO A 201 18.42 9.09 -16.81
C PRO A 201 18.52 10.53 -17.30
N SER A 202 18.81 11.46 -16.39
CA SER A 202 19.14 12.82 -16.79
C SER A 202 20.43 12.76 -17.61
N SER A 203 20.30 12.72 -18.93
CA SER A 203 21.34 13.09 -19.87
C SER A 203 21.68 14.55 -19.64
N ARG A 204 22.69 14.82 -18.80
CA ARG A 204 23.37 16.11 -18.81
C ARG A 204 24.34 16.12 -20.00
N PRO A 205 24.29 17.14 -20.87
CA PRO A 205 25.23 17.26 -21.98
C PRO A 205 26.64 17.47 -21.44
N GLY A 206 27.60 16.84 -22.12
CA GLY A 206 29.00 16.84 -21.74
C GLY A 206 29.60 18.23 -21.70
N ASN A 207 30.52 18.42 -20.76
CA ASN A 207 31.57 19.41 -20.89
C ASN A 207 32.89 18.65 -20.96
N GLY A 208 33.63 18.89 -22.05
CA GLY A 208 34.92 18.28 -22.37
C GLY A 208 36.04 18.67 -21.40
N PRO A 209 37.25 18.14 -21.65
CA PRO A 209 38.24 17.86 -20.63
C PRO A 209 39.08 19.08 -20.28
N LYS A 210 39.38 19.28 -18.99
CA LYS A 210 40.54 20.08 -18.57
C LYS A 210 41.71 19.14 -18.23
N LYS A 211 42.75 19.26 -19.05
CA LYS A 211 44.07 18.66 -18.90
C LYS A 211 44.73 19.11 -17.59
N GLY A 212 45.46 18.18 -16.99
CA GLY A 212 46.80 18.38 -16.43
C GLY A 212 46.90 19.12 -15.10
N GLU A 213 47.22 18.40 -14.04
CA GLU A 213 48.55 18.53 -13.44
C GLU A 213 48.86 17.36 -12.50
N GLN A 214 50.05 16.81 -12.72
CA GLN A 214 50.63 15.70 -12.01
C GLN A 214 51.70 16.30 -11.11
N LYS A 215 51.60 16.15 -9.79
CA LYS A 215 52.76 16.30 -8.90
C LYS A 215 52.67 15.35 -7.70
N ARG A 216 53.65 14.47 -7.66
CA ARG A 216 54.05 13.61 -6.54
C ARG A 216 54.73 14.45 -5.44
N GLY A 217 54.62 14.02 -4.19
CA GLY A 217 55.39 14.49 -3.03
C GLY A 217 54.57 14.32 -1.76
N ARG A 218 54.64 13.19 -1.04
CA ARG A 218 55.65 12.76 -0.05
C ARG A 218 55.38 13.34 1.36
N ASP A 219 55.16 12.38 2.28
CA ASP A 219 55.40 12.34 3.73
C ASP A 219 54.89 13.45 4.66
N GLY A 220 54.07 13.03 5.63
CA GLY A 220 54.56 13.01 7.02
C GLY A 220 54.06 14.09 7.98
N GLY A 221 53.14 13.69 8.86
CA GLY A 221 53.12 14.11 10.27
C GLY A 221 52.20 15.27 10.66
N GLY A 222 51.40 15.06 11.71
CA GLY A 222 50.79 16.18 12.43
C GLY A 222 49.46 15.88 13.12
N ARG A 223 49.57 15.48 14.40
CA ARG A 223 48.50 15.34 15.40
C ARG A 223 47.57 16.56 15.46
N GLY A 224 46.28 16.34 15.72
CA GLY A 224 45.34 17.42 16.08
C GLY A 224 43.99 16.92 16.58
N ARG A 225 43.87 16.81 17.91
CA ARG A 225 42.67 16.51 18.70
C ARG A 225 41.45 17.37 18.32
N GLY A 226 40.26 16.78 18.35
CA GLY A 226 38.99 17.50 18.33
C GLY A 226 37.79 16.60 18.65
N LYS A 227 37.46 16.49 19.94
CA LYS A 227 36.29 15.79 20.51
C LYS A 227 34.97 16.27 19.88
N ARG A 228 34.03 15.35 19.65
CA ARG A 228 32.73 15.34 20.37
C ARG A 228 31.94 14.05 20.13
N THR A 229 31.61 13.47 21.27
CA THR A 229 30.79 12.30 21.58
C THR A 229 29.32 12.48 21.18
N SER A 230 28.78 11.44 20.54
CA SER A 230 27.57 10.69 20.91
C SER A 230 26.65 11.31 21.98
N VAL A 231 25.35 11.42 21.66
CA VAL A 231 24.29 10.96 22.57
C VAL A 231 23.16 10.31 21.75
N SER A 232 23.09 8.99 21.80
CA SER A 232 21.91 8.19 21.49
C SER A 232 21.59 7.37 22.74
N THR A 233 20.60 7.78 23.52
CA THR A 233 20.03 6.93 24.57
C THR A 233 18.54 7.24 24.71
N LEU A 234 17.72 6.36 24.12
CA LEU A 234 16.36 6.10 24.57
C LEU A 234 16.46 5.15 25.77
N LEU A 235 15.83 5.52 26.89
CA LEU A 235 15.57 4.63 28.01
C LEU A 235 14.05 4.56 28.22
N PHE A 236 13.54 3.33 28.20
CA PHE A 236 12.23 2.95 28.69
C PHE A 236 12.14 3.18 30.20
N ALA A 237 11.00 3.71 30.66
CA ALA A 237 10.48 3.46 32.00
C ALA A 237 8.96 3.48 31.94
N GLU A 238 8.37 2.34 32.30
CA GLU A 238 6.95 2.09 32.41
C GLU A 238 6.37 2.61 33.74
N GLN A 239 5.08 2.97 33.67
CA GLN A 239 4.01 2.64 34.61
C GLN A 239 3.59 3.54 35.79
N LYS A 240 2.24 3.66 35.83
CA LYS A 240 1.28 3.82 36.94
C LYS A 240 0.74 5.23 37.26
N GLY A 241 -0.51 5.41 36.81
CA GLY A 241 -1.64 5.61 37.75
C GLY A 241 -2.43 6.90 37.61
N ARG A 242 -3.74 6.77 37.35
CA ARG A 242 -4.84 7.02 38.31
C ARG A 242 -6.06 7.71 37.69
N LYS A 243 -7.22 7.10 37.92
CA LYS A 243 -8.58 7.48 37.54
C LYS A 243 -9.06 8.81 38.15
N ARG A 244 -9.97 9.49 37.44
CA ARG A 244 -11.17 10.28 37.86
C ARG A 244 -11.58 11.10 36.61
N GLY A 245 -12.78 11.12 36.02
CA GLY A 245 -14.12 10.71 36.43
C GLY A 245 -14.91 11.86 37.03
N ARG A 246 -15.59 12.70 36.24
CA ARG A 246 -16.95 13.25 36.51
C ARG A 246 -17.51 14.20 35.40
N HIS A 247 -18.72 13.85 34.92
CA HIS A 247 -19.94 14.66 34.61
C HIS A 247 -19.81 16.01 33.88
N GLU A 248 -20.42 16.16 32.69
CA GLU A 248 -21.82 16.62 32.43
C GLU A 248 -22.12 18.05 32.89
N ALA A 249 -22.40 18.95 31.94
CA ALA A 249 -23.67 19.67 31.81
C ALA A 249 -23.58 20.79 30.76
N ILE A 250 -24.53 20.76 29.82
CA ILE A 250 -24.97 21.87 28.96
C ILE A 250 -25.89 22.76 29.82
N PRO A 251 -25.98 24.08 29.58
CA PRO A 251 -27.21 24.56 28.96
C PRO A 251 -27.03 25.68 27.92
N GLU A 252 -27.98 25.68 26.98
CA GLU A 252 -28.35 26.76 26.08
C GLU A 252 -28.69 28.07 26.82
N ALA A 253 -28.49 29.22 26.16
CA ALA A 253 -29.57 30.19 25.89
C ALA A 253 -29.03 31.45 25.18
N ILE A 254 -29.69 31.80 24.07
CA ILE A 254 -29.65 33.10 23.40
C ILE A 254 -30.52 34.07 24.25
N PRO A 255 -30.24 35.38 24.23
CA PRO A 255 -31.19 36.27 23.57
C PRO A 255 -30.55 37.35 22.69
N SER A 256 -31.27 37.60 21.60
CA SER A 256 -31.26 38.75 20.70
C SER A 256 -31.67 40.06 21.38
N SER A 257 -31.12 41.18 20.89
CA SER A 257 -31.81 42.46 20.52
C SER A 257 -30.78 43.60 20.60
N SER A 258 -30.46 44.28 19.49
CA SER A 258 -30.97 45.62 19.10
C SER A 258 -30.75 46.69 20.18
N ALA A 259 -30.28 47.92 19.97
CA ALA A 259 -30.08 48.75 18.79
C ALA A 259 -29.35 50.04 19.24
N HIS A 260 -28.87 50.82 18.26
CA HIS A 260 -28.71 52.29 18.27
C HIS A 260 -27.98 53.00 19.42
N HIS A 261 -26.85 53.68 19.10
CA HIS A 261 -26.89 55.15 19.01
C HIS A 261 -25.65 55.72 18.30
N GLU A 262 -25.94 56.71 17.47
CA GLU A 262 -25.02 57.54 16.68
C GLU A 262 -24.29 58.62 17.50
N ASN A 263 -23.23 59.14 16.86
CA ASN A 263 -22.83 60.55 16.72
C ASN A 263 -21.55 61.03 17.43
N GLY A 264 -20.69 61.68 16.64
CA GLY A 264 -19.70 62.65 17.13
C GLY A 264 -18.46 62.76 16.25
N ALA A 265 -18.49 63.68 15.28
CA ALA A 265 -17.41 63.99 14.35
C ALA A 265 -16.36 64.96 14.92
N ALA A 266 -15.10 64.79 14.48
CA ALA A 266 -14.04 65.79 14.24
C ALA A 266 -12.82 65.00 13.73
N GLY A 267 -12.15 65.25 12.60
CA GLY A 267 -11.90 66.47 11.86
C GLY A 267 -10.38 66.70 11.84
N ALA A 268 -9.65 66.13 10.87
CA ALA A 268 -8.35 66.61 10.39
C ALA A 268 -7.93 65.85 9.12
N ALA A 269 -7.51 66.62 8.12
CA ALA A 269 -7.02 66.18 6.81
C ALA A 269 -5.70 65.39 6.91
N GLU A 270 -5.40 64.54 5.92
CA GLU A 270 -4.39 64.81 4.86
C GLU A 270 -4.08 63.53 4.04
N GLU A 271 -3.73 63.76 2.77
CA GLU A 271 -3.05 62.89 1.80
C GLU A 271 -3.79 61.76 1.05
N THR A 272 -4.12 62.13 -0.19
CA THR A 272 -4.25 61.38 -1.43
C THR A 272 -3.33 60.15 -1.58
N ARG A 273 -3.91 59.01 -1.97
CA ARG A 273 -3.31 58.04 -2.91
C ARG A 273 -4.41 57.31 -3.66
N ASP A 274 -4.54 57.61 -4.94
CA ASP A 274 -5.40 56.90 -5.87
C ASP A 274 -4.92 55.45 -6.03
N HIS A 275 -5.80 54.49 -5.77
CA HIS A 275 -5.67 53.12 -6.27
C HIS A 275 -6.86 52.86 -7.18
N GLU A 276 -6.61 52.98 -8.48
CA GLU A 276 -7.47 52.50 -9.54
C GLU A 276 -7.75 51.00 -9.30
N ASN A 277 -8.95 50.68 -8.83
CA ASN A 277 -9.43 49.30 -8.84
C ASN A 277 -9.63 48.87 -10.29
N SER A 278 -8.65 48.14 -10.82
CA SER A 278 -8.78 47.46 -12.10
C SER A 278 -9.95 46.48 -12.05
N VAL A 279 -10.78 46.53 -13.08
CA VAL A 279 -11.94 45.64 -13.32
C VAL A 279 -11.53 44.15 -13.33
N ASP A 280 -10.24 43.85 -13.48
CA ASP A 280 -9.67 42.50 -13.42
C ASP A 280 -9.55 41.93 -11.99
N ASP A 281 -9.45 42.76 -10.95
CA ASP A 281 -9.36 42.27 -9.56
C ASP A 281 -10.71 41.90 -8.96
N VAL A 282 -11.80 42.49 -9.46
CA VAL A 282 -13.17 42.07 -9.14
C VAL A 282 -13.50 40.75 -9.83
N LYS A 283 -13.02 40.54 -11.08
CA LYS A 283 -13.16 39.26 -11.77
C LYS A 283 -12.34 38.13 -11.13
N ARG A 284 -11.13 38.40 -10.64
CA ARG A 284 -10.32 37.39 -9.92
C ARG A 284 -10.96 36.98 -8.57
N LYS A 285 -11.55 37.92 -7.82
CA LYS A 285 -12.24 37.61 -6.56
C LYS A 285 -13.55 36.83 -6.73
N LEU A 286 -14.21 36.94 -7.89
CA LEU A 286 -15.42 36.18 -8.19
C LEU A 286 -15.14 34.73 -8.59
N VAL A 287 -13.97 34.43 -9.17
CA VAL A 287 -13.60 33.05 -9.59
C VAL A 287 -13.08 32.21 -8.41
N ASP A 288 -12.44 32.82 -7.41
CA ASP A 288 -11.88 32.09 -6.25
C ASP A 288 -12.91 31.74 -5.15
N SER A 289 -14.12 32.32 -5.17
CA SER A 289 -15.11 32.14 -4.08
C SER A 289 -16.14 31.02 -4.33
N GLU A 290 -16.42 30.67 -5.59
CA GLU A 290 -17.38 29.61 -5.94
C GLU A 290 -16.70 28.25 -6.24
N MET A 291 -15.41 28.25 -6.59
CA MET A 291 -14.68 27.03 -6.95
C MET A 291 -14.49 25.98 -5.82
N PRO A 292 -14.37 26.32 -4.52
CA PRO A 292 -14.22 25.31 -3.47
C PRO A 292 -15.48 24.48 -3.23
N ILE A 293 -16.66 25.09 -3.42
CA ILE A 293 -17.96 24.47 -3.14
C ILE A 293 -18.31 23.49 -4.27
N VAL A 294 -18.08 23.89 -5.52
CA VAL A 294 -18.31 23.03 -6.69
C VAL A 294 -17.37 21.83 -6.66
N GLU A 295 -16.09 22.02 -6.32
CA GLU A 295 -15.12 20.94 -6.19
C GLU A 295 -15.48 19.97 -5.05
N ASP A 296 -15.91 20.48 -3.87
CA ASP A 296 -16.39 19.65 -2.76
C ASP A 296 -17.68 18.88 -3.11
N ILE A 297 -18.63 19.50 -3.83
CA ILE A 297 -19.86 18.84 -4.30
C ILE A 297 -19.52 17.73 -5.30
N LEU A 298 -18.64 17.99 -6.26
CA LEU A 298 -18.20 17.01 -7.25
C LEU A 298 -17.46 15.85 -6.56
N THR A 299 -16.56 16.14 -5.63
CA THR A 299 -15.83 15.13 -4.86
C THR A 299 -16.77 14.26 -4.02
N LYS A 300 -17.81 14.86 -3.42
CA LYS A 300 -18.86 14.12 -2.69
C LYS A 300 -19.73 13.28 -3.62
N ALA A 301 -20.09 13.80 -4.80
CA ALA A 301 -20.87 13.06 -5.79
C ALA A 301 -20.09 11.86 -6.35
N GLU A 302 -18.80 12.04 -6.66
CA GLU A 302 -17.87 10.98 -7.04
C GLU A 302 -17.69 9.96 -5.92
N GLY A 303 -17.50 10.41 -4.68
CA GLY A 303 -17.43 9.53 -3.50
C GLY A 303 -18.67 8.65 -3.36
N ASN A 304 -19.87 9.24 -3.50
CA ASN A 304 -21.13 8.50 -3.45
C ASN A 304 -21.29 7.50 -4.60
N MET A 305 -20.80 7.83 -5.79
CA MET A 305 -20.81 6.91 -6.94
C MET A 305 -19.84 5.76 -6.73
N ASN A 306 -18.61 6.04 -6.29
CA ASN A 306 -17.58 5.04 -5.98
C ASN A 306 -18.03 4.09 -4.87
N ALA A 307 -18.72 4.61 -3.86
CA ALA A 307 -19.32 3.82 -2.79
C ALA A 307 -20.34 2.80 -3.34
N LYS A 308 -21.28 3.26 -4.17
CA LYS A 308 -22.28 2.39 -4.82
C LYS A 308 -21.63 1.35 -5.74
N LEU A 309 -20.62 1.76 -6.52
CA LEU A 309 -19.87 0.86 -7.41
C LEU A 309 -19.12 -0.23 -6.62
N ALA A 310 -18.54 0.12 -5.46
CA ALA A 310 -17.88 -0.83 -4.59
C ALA A 310 -18.84 -1.92 -4.10
N VAL A 311 -20.01 -1.54 -3.58
CA VAL A 311 -21.03 -2.50 -3.13
C VAL A 311 -21.51 -3.39 -4.27
N LEU A 312 -21.78 -2.80 -5.44
CA LEU A 312 -22.19 -3.56 -6.62
C LEU A 312 -21.10 -4.56 -7.04
N THR A 313 -19.84 -4.14 -7.00
CA THR A 313 -18.69 -5.00 -7.36
C THR A 313 -18.55 -6.18 -6.40
N VAL A 314 -18.60 -5.93 -5.08
CA VAL A 314 -18.57 -6.98 -4.06
C VAL A 314 -19.72 -7.97 -4.27
N ARG A 315 -20.94 -7.46 -4.49
CA ARG A 315 -22.13 -8.28 -4.76
C ARG A 315 -21.93 -9.17 -5.99
N ARG A 316 -21.49 -8.59 -7.11
CA ARG A 316 -21.23 -9.33 -8.35
C ARG A 316 -20.20 -10.44 -8.17
N LYS A 317 -19.09 -10.16 -7.47
CA LYS A 317 -18.06 -11.16 -7.17
C LYS A 317 -18.59 -12.31 -6.31
N LEU A 318 -19.43 -12.00 -5.33
CA LEU A 318 -20.11 -13.00 -4.47
C LEU A 318 -21.15 -13.82 -5.24
N GLU A 319 -21.81 -13.24 -6.23
CA GLU A 319 -22.69 -13.98 -7.14
C GLU A 319 -21.88 -14.84 -8.12
N GLY A 320 -20.61 -14.50 -8.37
CA GLY A 320 -19.72 -15.25 -9.24
C GLY A 320 -19.58 -14.67 -10.65
N TYR A 321 -19.83 -13.38 -10.79
CA TYR A 321 -19.54 -12.63 -12.01
C TYR A 321 -18.14 -12.02 -11.92
N GLU A 322 -17.36 -12.19 -12.98
CA GLU A 322 -16.13 -11.43 -13.19
C GLU A 322 -16.39 -10.13 -13.98
N GLU A 323 -15.39 -9.25 -13.97
CA GLU A 323 -15.44 -7.96 -14.66
C GLU A 323 -15.60 -8.17 -16.17
N GLY A 324 -16.63 -7.56 -16.76
CA GLY A 324 -16.93 -7.68 -18.19
C GLY A 324 -17.66 -8.96 -18.61
N GLU A 325 -17.86 -9.93 -17.70
CA GLU A 325 -18.55 -11.18 -18.02
C GLU A 325 -20.03 -11.17 -17.63
N ILE A 326 -20.85 -11.81 -18.48
CA ILE A 326 -22.30 -11.97 -18.28
C ILE A 326 -22.62 -13.34 -17.68
N ALA A 327 -21.73 -14.33 -17.87
CA ALA A 327 -21.94 -15.68 -17.36
C ALA A 327 -21.52 -15.79 -15.88
N GLN A 328 -22.37 -16.42 -15.09
CA GLN A 328 -22.06 -16.75 -13.70
C GLN A 328 -21.14 -17.96 -13.65
N LEU A 329 -20.01 -17.84 -12.95
CA LEU A 329 -19.06 -18.94 -12.78
C LEU A 329 -19.43 -19.81 -11.58
N SER A 330 -19.31 -21.14 -11.75
CA SER A 330 -19.31 -22.07 -10.61
C SER A 330 -18.14 -21.76 -9.67
N VAL A 331 -18.23 -22.19 -8.40
CA VAL A 331 -17.16 -21.90 -7.42
C VAL A 331 -15.81 -22.45 -7.89
N ASN A 332 -15.78 -23.70 -8.36
CA ASN A 332 -14.55 -24.34 -8.83
C ASN A 332 -13.94 -23.63 -10.04
N ALA A 333 -14.77 -23.19 -11.00
CA ALA A 333 -14.31 -22.45 -12.17
C ALA A 333 -13.77 -21.07 -11.77
N HIS A 334 -14.48 -20.36 -10.89
CA HIS A 334 -14.08 -19.05 -10.39
C HIS A 334 -12.74 -19.13 -9.64
N VAL A 335 -12.60 -20.05 -8.68
CA VAL A 335 -11.35 -20.22 -7.93
C VAL A 335 -10.19 -20.61 -8.85
N ALA A 336 -10.40 -21.53 -9.79
CA ALA A 336 -9.36 -21.91 -10.74
C ALA A 336 -8.87 -20.71 -11.56
N ARG A 337 -9.80 -19.87 -12.04
CA ARG A 337 -9.49 -18.66 -12.79
C ARG A 337 -8.72 -17.63 -11.97
N LEU A 338 -9.15 -17.38 -10.73
CA LEU A 338 -8.47 -16.46 -9.82
C LEU A 338 -7.06 -16.93 -9.46
N VAL A 339 -6.87 -18.22 -9.19
CA VAL A 339 -5.55 -18.79 -8.87
C VAL A 339 -4.59 -18.70 -10.07
N ASN A 340 -5.12 -18.89 -11.30
CA ASN A 340 -4.33 -18.71 -12.52
C ASN A 340 -3.97 -17.23 -12.74
N ALA A 341 -4.93 -16.31 -12.59
CA ALA A 341 -4.71 -14.88 -12.75
C ALA A 341 -3.72 -14.34 -11.70
N ALA A 342 -3.75 -14.84 -10.46
CA ALA A 342 -2.82 -14.44 -9.40
C ALA A 342 -1.36 -14.85 -9.68
N GLN A 343 -1.14 -15.83 -10.56
CA GLN A 343 0.18 -16.34 -10.96
C GLN A 343 0.54 -15.95 -12.39
N ASP A 344 -0.26 -15.12 -13.07
CA ASP A 344 0.03 -14.70 -14.44
C ASP A 344 1.33 -13.89 -14.47
N ARG A 345 2.32 -14.41 -15.20
CA ARG A 345 3.66 -13.82 -15.23
C ARG A 345 3.66 -12.47 -15.93
N THR A 346 2.80 -12.29 -16.92
CA THR A 346 2.71 -11.03 -17.67
C THR A 346 2.18 -9.92 -16.77
N ALA A 347 1.10 -10.19 -16.02
CA ALA A 347 0.55 -9.28 -15.03
C ALA A 347 1.56 -8.98 -13.91
N LEU A 348 2.18 -10.03 -13.34
CA LEU A 348 3.19 -9.89 -12.28
C LEU A 348 4.40 -9.06 -12.72
N ALA A 349 4.85 -9.20 -13.97
CA ALA A 349 5.96 -8.43 -14.52
C ALA A 349 5.66 -6.92 -14.63
N GLN A 350 4.37 -6.55 -14.78
CA GLN A 350 3.96 -5.16 -14.90
C GLN A 350 3.75 -4.47 -13.55
N MET A 351 3.65 -5.24 -12.46
CA MET A 351 3.45 -4.73 -11.11
C MET A 351 4.55 -3.74 -10.70
N PHE A 352 4.21 -2.85 -9.78
CA PHE A 352 5.17 -1.94 -9.17
C PHE A 352 6.36 -2.71 -8.56
N VAL A 353 7.59 -2.29 -8.84
CA VAL A 353 8.81 -2.99 -8.38
C VAL A 353 8.93 -3.09 -6.85
N GLY A 354 8.31 -2.16 -6.12
CA GLY A 354 8.23 -2.22 -4.66
C GLY A 354 7.29 -3.29 -4.12
N TRP A 355 6.31 -3.71 -4.92
CA TRP A 355 5.44 -4.86 -4.63
C TRP A 355 6.23 -6.19 -4.61
N ALA A 356 7.41 -6.21 -5.24
CA ALA A 356 8.32 -7.35 -5.31
C ALA A 356 7.65 -8.64 -5.83
N PRO A 357 7.22 -8.67 -7.11
CA PRO A 357 6.44 -9.79 -7.64
C PRO A 357 7.19 -11.12 -7.74
N TRP A 358 8.53 -11.09 -7.77
CA TRP A 358 9.37 -12.30 -7.84
C TRP A 358 9.58 -12.98 -6.48
N VAL A 359 9.19 -12.32 -5.37
CA VAL A 359 9.26 -12.80 -3.99
C VAL A 359 7.91 -13.39 -3.60
#